data_AF-A0A179IKQ1-F1
#
_entry.id   AF-A0A179IKQ1-F1
#
_cell.length_a   1.000
_cell.length_b   1.000
_cell.length_c   1.000
_cell.angle_alpha   90.00
_cell.angle_beta   90.00
_cell.angle_gamma   90.00
#
_symmetry.space_group_name_H-M   'P 1'
#
loop_
_entity.id
_entity.type
_entity.pdbx_description
1 polymer ?
#
loop_
_entity_poly.entity_id
_entity_poly.type
_entity_poly.pdbx_seq_one_letter_code
_entity_poly.pdbx_strand_id
1 'polypeptide(L)'
;MHLMYTLDDKGNRLYTLNKVAHGQVTKSAHPARFSPDDKWSRQRVTLKRRFGLLLTQQSMFLLGLSPVVVVQKLTMETVEDEGA
;
A
#
# COMPACT_ATOMS: atom_id res chain seq x y z
N MET A 1 -10.37 -8.67 19.24
CA MET A 1 -9.32 -9.56 18.75
C MET A 1 -8.12 -9.43 19.66
N HIS A 2 -7.78 -10.49 20.40
CA HIS A 2 -6.72 -10.46 21.41
C HIS A 2 -5.41 -11.12 20.95
N LEU A 3 -5.44 -11.85 19.84
CA LEU A 3 -4.24 -12.52 19.32
C LEU A 3 -3.36 -11.50 18.60
N MET A 4 -2.13 -11.40 19.07
CA MET A 4 -1.09 -10.50 18.57
C MET A 4 0.12 -11.30 18.08
N TYR A 5 1.04 -10.66 17.35
CA TYR A 5 2.30 -11.28 16.95
C TYR A 5 3.45 -10.26 16.79
N THR A 6 4.68 -10.76 16.88
CA THR A 6 5.91 -10.13 16.39
C THR A 6 6.53 -10.99 15.28
N LEU A 7 7.48 -10.43 14.52
CA LEU A 7 8.25 -11.18 13.51
C LEU A 7 9.61 -11.58 14.09
N ASP A 8 10.03 -12.82 13.84
CA ASP A 8 11.40 -13.26 14.10
C ASP A 8 12.34 -12.80 12.97
N ASP A 9 13.64 -13.05 13.12
CA ASP A 9 14.67 -12.70 12.12
C ASP A 9 14.49 -13.43 10.78
N LYS A 10 13.69 -14.52 10.76
CA LYS A 10 13.36 -15.32 9.58
C LYS A 10 12.02 -14.92 8.95
N GLY A 11 11.31 -13.95 9.52
CA GLY A 11 9.99 -13.50 9.07
C GLY A 11 8.79 -14.36 9.53
N ASN A 12 8.99 -15.32 10.43
CA ASN A 12 7.91 -16.11 11.02
C ASN A 12 7.18 -15.31 12.10
N ARG A 13 5.89 -15.64 12.31
CA ARG A 13 5.05 -14.98 13.32
C ARG A 13 5.19 -15.68 14.67
N LEU A 14 5.58 -14.93 15.70
CA LEU A 14 5.56 -15.36 17.10
C LEU A 14 4.31 -14.80 17.76
N TYR A 15 3.35 -15.67 18.09
CA TYR A 15 2.05 -15.26 18.62
C TYR A 15 2.10 -15.00 20.13
N THR A 16 1.32 -14.00 20.56
CA THR A 16 1.19 -13.62 21.97
C THR A 16 -0.14 -12.93 22.22
N LEU A 17 -0.55 -12.84 23.49
CA LEU A 17 -1.69 -12.02 23.92
C LEU A 17 -1.25 -10.66 24.48
N ASN A 18 0.06 -10.48 24.70
CA ASN A 18 0.62 -9.24 25.22
C ASN A 18 0.64 -8.17 24.13
N LYS A 19 0.48 -6.90 24.52
CA LYS A 19 0.58 -5.75 23.60
C LYS A 19 2.03 -5.33 23.31
N VAL A 20 2.94 -5.71 24.20
CA VAL A 20 4.38 -5.47 24.10
C VAL A 20 5.09 -6.77 24.45
N ALA A 21 6.00 -7.21 23.59
CA ALA A 21 6.80 -8.42 23.78
C ALA A 21 8.24 -8.14 23.33
N HIS A 22 9.23 -8.56 24.12
CA HIS A 22 10.66 -8.37 23.82
C HIS A 22 11.04 -6.92 23.49
N GLY A 23 10.40 -5.94 24.17
CA GLY A 23 10.61 -4.51 23.92
C GLY A 23 9.97 -3.96 22.64
N GLN A 24 9.26 -4.79 21.86
CA GLN A 24 8.56 -4.39 20.64
C GLN A 24 7.04 -4.37 20.81
N VAL A 25 6.37 -3.42 20.15
CA VAL A 25 4.91 -3.36 20.10
C VAL A 25 4.38 -4.43 19.13
N THR A 26 3.49 -5.27 19.61
CA THR A 26 2.95 -6.40 18.85
C THR A 26 1.84 -5.94 17.87
N LYS A 27 1.68 -6.64 16.75
CA LYS A 27 0.65 -6.38 15.73
C LYS A 27 -0.53 -7.34 15.87
N SER A 28 -1.73 -6.91 15.49
CA SER A 28 -2.91 -7.80 15.45
C SER A 28 -2.68 -8.95 14.48
N ALA A 29 -2.88 -10.19 14.93
CA ALA A 29 -2.79 -11.39 14.10
C ALA A 29 -3.92 -11.50 13.07
N HIS A 30 -5.01 -10.75 13.29
CA HIS A 30 -6.19 -10.81 12.44
C HIS A 30 -6.14 -9.74 11.35
N PRO A 31 -6.54 -10.06 10.11
CA PRO A 31 -6.58 -9.09 9.03
C PRO A 31 -7.60 -7.99 9.33
N ALA A 32 -7.36 -6.80 8.76
CA ALA A 32 -8.34 -5.73 8.80
C ALA A 32 -9.63 -6.23 8.13
N ARG A 33 -10.76 -6.13 8.84
CA ARG A 33 -12.05 -6.54 8.29
C ARG A 33 -12.48 -5.52 7.24
N PHE A 34 -12.86 -5.99 6.06
CA PHE A 34 -13.57 -5.18 5.11
C PHE A 34 -14.97 -4.89 5.66
N SER A 35 -15.31 -3.61 5.81
CA SER A 35 -16.65 -3.17 6.15
C SER A 35 -17.22 -2.45 4.93
N PRO A 36 -18.29 -2.95 4.30
CA PRO A 36 -18.91 -2.28 3.16
C PRO A 36 -19.39 -0.86 3.51
N ASP A 37 -19.76 -0.63 4.76
CA ASP A 37 -20.19 0.68 5.28
C ASP A 37 -19.03 1.60 5.72
N ASP A 38 -17.77 1.24 5.44
CA ASP A 38 -16.62 2.07 5.81
C ASP A 38 -16.59 3.38 4.99
N LYS A 39 -17.21 4.42 5.57
CA LYS A 39 -17.32 5.76 4.98
C LYS A 39 -15.98 6.45 4.70
N TRP A 40 -14.87 5.95 5.26
CA TRP A 40 -13.54 6.55 5.12
C TRP A 40 -12.62 5.80 4.15
N SER A 41 -13.12 4.73 3.51
CA SER A 41 -12.38 3.96 2.50
C SER A 41 -11.81 4.83 1.38
N ARG A 42 -12.63 5.71 0.79
CA ARG A 42 -12.23 6.64 -0.27
C ARG A 42 -11.09 7.56 0.16
N GLN A 43 -11.20 8.17 1.34
CA GLN A 43 -10.24 9.13 1.88
C GLN A 43 -8.89 8.46 2.11
N ARG A 44 -8.88 7.22 2.65
CA ARG A 44 -7.65 6.45 2.84
C ARG A 44 -6.98 6.11 1.51
N VAL A 45 -7.73 5.73 0.48
CA VAL A 45 -7.18 5.46 -0.86
C VAL A 45 -6.64 6.74 -1.49
N THR A 46 -7.36 7.86 -1.42
CA THR A 46 -6.91 9.15 -1.95
C THR A 46 -5.65 9.67 -1.27
N LEU A 47 -5.51 9.47 0.05
CA LEU A 47 -4.30 9.85 0.79
C LEU A 47 -3.12 8.98 0.35
N LYS A 48 -3.29 7.65 0.28
CA LYS A 48 -2.24 6.74 -0.21
C LYS A 48 -1.80 7.11 -1.63
N ARG A 49 -2.74 7.45 -2.52
CA ARG A 49 -2.45 7.87 -3.90
C ARG A 49 -1.58 9.13 -3.96
N ARG A 50 -1.89 10.14 -3.14
CA ARG A 50 -1.15 11.42 -3.10
C ARG A 50 0.31 11.25 -2.69
N PHE A 51 0.59 10.31 -1.80
CA PHE A 51 1.94 10.02 -1.32
C PHE A 51 2.64 8.88 -2.08
N GLY A 52 2.05 8.36 -3.16
CA GLY A 52 2.68 7.26 -3.93
C GLY A 52 2.76 5.93 -3.17
N LEU A 53 1.92 5.73 -2.15
CA LEU A 53 1.96 4.56 -1.25
C LEU A 53 1.09 3.39 -1.73
N LEU A 54 0.44 3.52 -2.89
CA LEU A 54 -0.29 2.39 -3.48
C LEU A 54 0.71 1.41 -4.09
N LEU A 55 0.47 0.10 -3.91
CA LEU A 55 1.28 -0.96 -4.53
C LEU A 55 1.39 -0.78 -6.06
N THR A 56 0.31 -0.34 -6.69
CA THR A 56 0.27 -0.03 -8.14
C THR A 56 1.13 1.16 -8.54
N GLN A 57 1.48 2.06 -7.61
CA GLN A 57 2.39 3.18 -7.83
C GLN A 57 3.85 2.79 -7.52
N GLN A 58 4.07 1.85 -6.61
CA GLN A 58 5.41 1.46 -6.16
C GLN A 58 6.20 0.66 -7.21
N SER A 59 5.54 -0.10 -8.11
CA SER A 59 6.26 -0.78 -9.21
C SER A 59 6.96 0.21 -10.14
N MET A 60 6.38 1.41 -10.32
CA MET A 60 6.93 2.48 -11.13
C MET A 60 8.22 3.06 -10.51
N PHE A 61 8.30 3.09 -9.18
CA PHE A 61 9.48 3.54 -8.43
C PHE A 61 10.64 2.55 -8.54
N LEU A 62 10.37 1.24 -8.50
CA LEU A 62 11.39 0.20 -8.69
C LEU A 62 12.00 0.20 -10.10
N LEU A 63 11.26 0.67 -11.11
CA LEU A 63 11.74 0.82 -12.49
C LEU A 63 12.42 2.17 -12.75
N GLY A 64 12.60 3.02 -11.73
CA GLY A 64 13.22 4.34 -11.88
C GLY A 64 12.39 5.33 -12.70
N LEU A 65 11.12 5.03 -12.96
CA LEU A 65 10.23 5.89 -13.73
C LEU A 65 9.58 6.89 -12.77
N SER A 66 9.88 8.18 -12.93
CA SER A 66 9.20 9.20 -12.14
C SER A 66 7.74 9.32 -12.61
N PRO A 67 6.76 9.47 -11.69
CA PRO A 67 5.35 9.56 -12.06
C PRO A 67 5.03 10.81 -12.89
N VAL A 68 5.88 11.85 -12.84
CA VAL A 68 5.74 13.07 -13.63
C VAL A 68 6.01 12.81 -15.12
N VAL A 69 7.00 11.98 -15.43
CA VAL A 69 7.40 11.67 -16.81
C VAL A 69 6.36 10.80 -17.52
N VAL A 70 5.69 9.92 -16.78
CA VAL A 70 4.69 9.00 -17.35
C VAL A 70 3.41 9.73 -17.76
N VAL A 71 2.94 10.72 -16.98
CA VAL A 71 1.76 11.51 -17.34
C VAL A 71 1.99 12.31 -18.62
N GLN A 72 3.19 12.88 -18.80
CA GLN A 72 3.53 13.60 -20.04
C GLN A 72 3.65 12.69 -21.26
N LYS A 73 4.17 11.45 -21.10
CA LYS A 73 4.24 10.49 -22.22
C LYS A 73 2.86 10.00 -22.67
N LEU A 74 1.96 9.69 -21.75
CA LEU A 74 0.60 9.22 -22.08
C LEU A 74 -0.26 10.27 -22.78
N THR A 75 0.00 11.56 -22.56
CA THR A 75 -0.71 12.65 -23.27
C THR A 75 -0.18 12.92 -24.68
N MET A 76 0.99 12.38 -25.04
CA MET A 76 1.62 12.61 -26.36
C MET A 76 1.42 11.46 -27.34
N GLU A 77 0.94 10.29 -26.90
CA GLU A 77 0.71 9.13 -27.77
C GLU A 77 -0.66 9.15 -28.48
N THR A 78 -1.52 10.16 -28.26
CA THR A 78 -2.87 10.23 -28.86
C THR A 78 -3.01 11.27 -29.98
N VAL A 79 -1.92 11.74 -30.60
CA VAL A 79 -1.98 12.83 -31.61
C VAL A 79 -1.53 12.39 -33.01
N GLU A 80 -1.01 11.18 -33.22
CA GLU A 80 -0.40 10.79 -34.51
C GLU A 80 -1.26 9.87 -35.41
N ASP A 81 -2.48 9.48 -35.00
CA ASP A 81 -3.31 8.51 -35.75
C ASP A 81 -4.53 9.10 -36.50
N GLU A 82 -4.55 10.42 -36.76
CA GLU A 82 -5.56 11.06 -37.62
C GLU A 82 -4.89 11.72 -38.83
N GLY A 83 -4.49 10.93 -39.84
CA GLY A 83 -4.06 11.50 -41.12
C GLY A 83 -3.30 10.58 -42.06
N ALA A 84 -4.02 9.70 -42.79
CA ALA A 84 -3.74 9.30 -44.17
C ALA A 84 -4.90 8.47 -44.74
#